data_AF-A0A927AW76-F1
#
_entry.id   AF-A0A927AW76-F1
#
_cell.length_a   1.000
_cell.length_b   1.000
_cell.length_c   1.000
_cell.angle_alpha   90.00
_cell.angle_beta   90.00
_cell.angle_gamma   90.00
#
_symmetry.space_group_name_H-M   'P 1'
#
loop_
_entity.id
_entity.type
_entity.pdbx_description
1 polymer ?
#
loop_
_entity_poly.entity_id
_entity_poly.type
_entity_poly.pdbx_seq_one_letter_code
_entity_poly.pdbx_strand_id
1 'polypeptide(L)'
;MQTLNHNDHTLRYYYYLDEFPAERRSYFTRYLIEASELDSTPEALSERIGSIMQLNAESRTQDVQVALQNLLFSLSAIRIGYAPDELAFGAILHDVDGVAVTDFSPDGLKNLLQPLQLPSGTIAGIIEEVKKNFRRSGNAISPVLLGIYN
;
A
#
# COMPACT_ATOMS: atom_id res chain seq x y z
N MET A 1 12.46 14.36 5.65
CA MET A 1 13.00 13.43 4.62
C MET A 1 14.01 12.47 5.23
N GLN A 2 14.09 11.26 4.68
CA GLN A 2 15.04 10.20 5.04
C GLN A 2 15.73 9.65 3.78
N THR A 3 16.88 9.01 3.97
CA THR A 3 17.68 8.43 2.87
C THR A 3 17.87 6.93 3.11
N LEU A 4 17.66 6.14 2.06
CA LEU A 4 17.94 4.71 2.00
C LEU A 4 18.99 4.47 0.91
N ASN A 5 20.08 3.80 1.26
CA ASN A 5 21.06 3.32 0.28
C ASN A 5 20.87 1.81 0.06
N HIS A 6 20.71 1.39 -1.18
CA HIS A 6 20.47 0.00 -1.54
C HIS A 6 20.93 -0.29 -2.97
N ASN A 7 21.69 -1.36 -3.20
CA ASN A 7 22.19 -1.77 -4.52
C ASN A 7 22.79 -0.61 -5.35
N ASP A 8 23.71 0.16 -4.76
CA ASP A 8 24.33 1.36 -5.38
C ASP A 8 23.38 2.50 -5.73
N HIS A 9 22.09 2.40 -5.37
CA HIS A 9 21.12 3.47 -5.49
C HIS A 9 20.97 4.24 -4.17
N THR A 10 20.79 5.55 -4.28
CA THR A 10 20.43 6.43 -3.17
C THR A 10 18.99 6.90 -3.36
N LEU A 11 18.10 6.42 -2.48
CA LEU A 11 16.69 6.77 -2.49
C LEU A 11 16.43 7.79 -1.37
N ARG A 12 15.77 8.89 -1.69
CA ARG A 12 15.28 9.83 -0.68
C ARG A 12 13.76 9.78 -0.65
N TYR A 13 13.20 9.69 0.55
CA TYR A 13 11.75 9.59 0.74
C TYR A 13 11.25 10.51 1.83
N TYR A 14 9.97 10.86 1.74
CA TYR A 14 9.28 11.63 2.75
C TYR A 14 8.93 10.72 3.93
N TYR A 15 9.35 11.13 5.13
CA TYR A 15 9.17 10.35 6.35
C TYR A 15 8.00 10.84 7.18
N TYR A 16 7.73 12.15 7.12
CA TYR A 16 6.56 12.77 7.72
C TYR A 16 5.58 13.23 6.63
N LEU A 17 4.29 13.10 6.92
CA LEU A 17 3.22 13.30 5.94
C LEU A 17 2.89 14.77 5.69
N ASP A 18 3.25 15.66 6.62
CA ASP A 18 3.22 17.11 6.46
C ASP A 18 4.27 17.62 5.46
N GLU A 19 5.33 16.85 5.21
CA GLU A 19 6.32 17.13 4.16
C GLU A 19 5.81 16.79 2.75
N PHE A 20 4.68 16.08 2.61
CA PHE A 20 4.20 15.61 1.31
C PHE A 20 3.58 16.74 0.49
N PRO A 21 3.98 16.90 -0.78
CA PRO A 21 3.16 17.60 -1.77
C PRO A 21 1.76 16.98 -1.85
N ALA A 22 0.73 17.82 -2.02
CA ALA A 22 -0.67 17.39 -1.97
C ALA A 22 -1.01 16.27 -2.98
N GLU A 23 -0.47 16.37 -4.21
CA GLU A 23 -0.65 15.37 -5.27
C GLU A 23 -0.14 13.99 -4.82
N ARG A 24 1.07 13.96 -4.28
CA ARG A 24 1.75 12.75 -3.80
C ARG A 24 0.98 12.04 -2.69
N ARG A 25 0.43 12.82 -1.75
CA ARG A 25 -0.40 12.30 -0.65
C ARG A 25 -1.65 11.59 -1.17
N SER A 26 -2.25 12.06 -2.26
CA SER A 26 -3.41 11.41 -2.88
C SER A 26 -3.06 10.03 -3.43
N TYR A 27 -1.97 9.91 -4.19
CA TYR A 27 -1.49 8.62 -4.72
C TYR A 27 -1.11 7.64 -3.61
N PHE A 28 -0.35 8.10 -2.60
CA PHE A 28 0.01 7.26 -1.46
C PHE A 28 -1.23 6.70 -0.74
N THR A 29 -2.21 7.57 -0.45
CA THR A 29 -3.44 7.17 0.23
C THR A 29 -4.24 6.17 -0.61
N ARG A 30 -4.36 6.42 -1.92
CA ARG A 30 -5.04 5.53 -2.85
C ARG A 30 -4.41 4.13 -2.84
N TYR A 31 -3.10 4.04 -3.03
CA TYR A 31 -2.41 2.74 -3.06
C TYR A 31 -2.46 2.01 -1.72
N LEU A 32 -2.45 2.73 -0.59
CA LEU A 32 -2.67 2.10 0.73
C LEU A 32 -4.07 1.49 0.89
N ILE A 33 -5.11 2.17 0.40
CA ILE A 33 -6.47 1.65 0.43
C ILE A 33 -6.55 0.37 -0.42
N GLU A 34 -6.06 0.44 -1.66
CA GLU A 34 -6.03 -0.71 -2.56
C GLU A 34 -5.25 -1.88 -1.98
N ALA A 35 -4.09 -1.64 -1.34
CA ALA A 35 -3.31 -2.67 -0.67
C ALA A 35 -4.06 -3.31 0.50
N SER A 36 -4.87 -2.56 1.25
CA SER A 36 -5.67 -3.11 2.35
C SER A 36 -6.82 -4.03 1.90
N GLU A 37 -7.20 -3.94 0.62
CA GLU A 37 -8.26 -4.76 0.02
C GLU A 37 -7.73 -6.03 -0.66
N LEU A 38 -6.39 -6.16 -0.78
CA LEU A 38 -5.74 -7.23 -1.52
C LEU A 38 -5.11 -8.28 -0.61
N ASP A 39 -5.51 -9.53 -0.82
CA ASP A 39 -4.88 -10.69 -0.21
C ASP A 39 -3.73 -11.15 -1.12
N SER A 40 -2.51 -10.68 -0.84
CA SER A 40 -1.34 -10.86 -1.73
C SER A 40 -0.47 -12.08 -1.39
N THR A 41 -0.69 -12.75 -0.25
CA THR A 41 0.07 -13.92 0.18
C THR A 41 -0.76 -15.21 0.13
N PRO A 42 -0.14 -16.39 -0.04
CA PRO A 42 -0.84 -17.68 0.03
C PRO A 42 -1.61 -17.87 1.35
N GLU A 43 -1.06 -17.39 2.46
CA GLU A 43 -1.68 -17.44 3.78
C GLU A 43 -2.94 -16.57 3.84
N ALA A 44 -2.86 -15.31 3.39
CA ALA A 44 -4.00 -14.39 3.37
C ALA A 44 -5.13 -14.90 2.46
N LEU A 45 -4.78 -15.46 1.30
CA LEU A 45 -5.75 -16.11 0.41
C LEU A 45 -6.43 -17.30 1.08
N SER A 46 -5.67 -18.12 1.82
CA SER A 46 -6.20 -19.27 2.54
C SER A 46 -7.14 -18.84 3.67
N GLU A 47 -6.78 -17.81 4.43
CA GLU A 47 -7.63 -17.21 5.46
C GLU A 47 -8.92 -16.64 4.87
N ARG A 48 -8.84 -15.95 3.72
CA ARG A 48 -10.01 -15.44 2.99
C ARG A 48 -10.96 -16.56 2.58
N ILE A 49 -10.44 -17.65 2.02
CA ILE A 49 -11.24 -18.82 1.64
C ILE A 49 -11.93 -19.41 2.88
N GLY A 50 -11.23 -19.55 3.99
CA GLY A 50 -11.81 -20.01 5.26
C GLY A 50 -12.94 -19.09 5.75
N SER A 51 -12.74 -17.78 5.70
CA SER A 51 -13.75 -16.78 6.06
C SER A 51 -15.00 -16.87 5.15
N ILE A 52 -14.81 -17.05 3.84
CA ILE A 52 -15.91 -17.25 2.88
C ILE A 52 -16.71 -18.51 3.22
N MET A 53 -16.04 -19.62 3.54
CA MET A 53 -16.71 -20.86 3.93
C MET A 53 -17.54 -20.68 5.20
N GLN A 54 -17.03 -19.94 6.19
CA GLN A 54 -17.75 -19.61 7.41
C GLN A 54 -18.98 -18.74 7.12
N LEU A 55 -18.83 -17.65 6.37
CA LEU A 55 -19.94 -16.77 5.99
C LEU A 55 -21.05 -17.53 5.25
N ASN A 56 -20.66 -18.48 4.41
CA ASN A 56 -21.60 -19.34 3.69
C ASN A 56 -22.34 -20.29 4.64
N ALA A 57 -21.64 -20.89 5.62
CA ALA A 57 -22.28 -21.73 6.65
C ALA A 57 -23.27 -20.93 7.50
N GLU A 58 -22.99 -19.65 7.74
CA GLU A 58 -23.87 -18.70 8.44
C GLU A 58 -25.00 -18.14 7.56
N SER A 59 -25.12 -18.59 6.30
CA SER A 59 -26.12 -18.09 5.33
C SER A 59 -26.03 -16.59 5.03
N ARG A 60 -24.86 -15.96 5.25
CA ARG A 60 -24.59 -14.53 5.01
C ARG A 60 -24.27 -14.26 3.54
N THR A 61 -25.25 -14.52 2.67
CA THR A 61 -25.08 -14.57 1.21
C THR A 61 -24.47 -13.29 0.60
N GLN A 62 -24.87 -12.11 1.08
CA GLN A 62 -24.33 -10.84 0.57
C GLN A 62 -22.84 -10.67 0.92
N ASP A 63 -22.45 -11.05 2.14
CA ASP A 63 -21.06 -10.96 2.59
C ASP A 63 -20.18 -11.96 1.86
N VAL A 64 -20.71 -13.15 1.56
CA VAL A 64 -20.04 -14.14 0.69
C VAL A 64 -19.77 -13.56 -0.69
N GLN A 65 -20.75 -12.89 -1.29
CA GLN A 65 -20.59 -12.30 -2.63
C GLN A 65 -19.48 -11.24 -2.64
N VAL A 66 -19.46 -10.35 -1.65
CA VAL A 66 -18.42 -9.32 -1.50
C VAL A 66 -17.05 -9.96 -1.32
N ALA A 67 -16.94 -10.94 -0.41
CA ALA A 67 -15.67 -11.61 -0.14
C ALA A 67 -15.12 -12.37 -1.37
N LEU A 68 -15.99 -13.00 -2.17
CA LEU A 68 -15.61 -13.63 -3.44
C LEU A 68 -15.12 -12.61 -4.46
N GLN A 69 -15.79 -11.45 -4.56
CA GLN A 69 -15.37 -10.39 -5.48
C GLN A 69 -13.99 -9.83 -5.12
N ASN A 70 -13.71 -9.65 -3.82
CA ASN A 70 -12.40 -9.20 -3.33
C ASN A 70 -11.32 -10.27 -3.57
N LEU A 71 -11.65 -11.55 -3.39
CA LEU A 71 -10.74 -12.66 -3.70
C LEU A 71 -10.40 -12.68 -5.19
N LEU A 72 -11.39 -12.53 -6.08
CA LEU A 72 -11.17 -12.47 -7.53
C LEU A 72 -10.30 -11.27 -7.93
N PHE A 73 -10.53 -10.12 -7.30
CA PHE A 73 -9.70 -8.93 -7.50
C PHE A 73 -8.25 -9.20 -7.09
N SER A 74 -8.04 -9.83 -5.92
CA SER A 74 -6.71 -10.24 -5.43
C SER A 74 -5.98 -11.17 -6.39
N LEU A 75 -6.66 -12.22 -6.88
CA LEU A 75 -6.08 -13.14 -7.86
C LEU A 75 -5.73 -12.44 -9.19
N SER A 76 -6.56 -11.51 -9.63
CA SER A 76 -6.30 -10.73 -10.84
C SER A 76 -5.08 -9.81 -10.65
N ALA A 77 -4.97 -9.14 -9.51
CA ALA A 77 -3.84 -8.28 -9.17
C ALA A 77 -2.51 -9.07 -9.14
N ILE A 78 -2.50 -10.24 -8.49
CA ILE A 78 -1.35 -11.15 -8.48
C ILE A 78 -0.97 -11.54 -9.92
N ARG A 79 -1.94 -11.94 -10.74
CA ARG A 79 -1.70 -12.38 -12.12
C ARG A 79 -1.02 -11.32 -12.98
N ILE A 80 -1.39 -10.05 -12.82
CA ILE A 80 -0.81 -8.94 -13.60
C ILE A 80 0.43 -8.33 -12.93
N GLY A 81 0.82 -8.82 -11.76
CA GLY A 81 1.91 -8.26 -10.96
C GLY A 81 1.62 -6.84 -10.49
N TYR A 82 0.37 -6.57 -10.10
CA TYR A 82 -0.02 -5.32 -9.46
C TYR A 82 0.25 -5.41 -7.96
N ALA A 83 1.21 -4.61 -7.48
CA ALA A 83 1.67 -4.63 -6.10
C ALA A 83 1.48 -3.24 -5.46
N PRO A 84 0.27 -2.90 -4.98
CA PRO A 84 -0.02 -1.55 -4.50
C PRO A 84 0.76 -1.15 -3.25
N ASP A 85 1.25 -2.09 -2.44
CA ASP A 85 2.22 -1.77 -1.38
C ASP A 85 3.51 -1.17 -1.96
N GLU A 86 4.04 -1.76 -3.03
CA GLU A 86 5.22 -1.24 -3.72
C GLU A 86 4.91 0.12 -4.36
N LEU A 87 3.73 0.28 -4.99
CA LEU A 87 3.30 1.55 -5.56
C LEU A 87 3.11 2.64 -4.48
N ALA A 88 2.60 2.29 -3.31
CA ALA A 88 2.52 3.20 -2.17
C ALA A 88 3.91 3.68 -1.76
N PHE A 89 4.89 2.78 -1.72
CA PHE A 89 6.28 3.15 -1.48
C PHE A 89 6.86 4.05 -2.58
N GLY A 90 6.63 3.73 -3.86
CA GLY A 90 7.02 4.60 -4.96
C GLY A 90 6.45 6.02 -4.84
N ALA A 91 5.19 6.12 -4.39
CA ALA A 91 4.54 7.39 -4.12
C ALA A 91 5.17 8.19 -2.98
N ILE A 92 6.01 7.64 -2.10
CA ILE A 92 6.69 8.41 -1.04
C ILE A 92 8.14 8.79 -1.38
N LEU A 93 8.71 8.26 -2.47
CA LEU A 93 10.07 8.55 -2.93
C LEU A 93 10.21 9.95 -3.51
N HIS A 94 10.88 10.88 -2.84
CA HIS A 94 11.18 12.21 -3.39
C HIS A 94 12.02 12.09 -4.68
N ASP A 95 13.13 11.37 -4.62
CA ASP A 95 14.04 11.12 -5.74
C ASP A 95 14.81 9.82 -5.58
N VAL A 96 15.33 9.33 -6.70
CA VAL A 96 16.25 8.20 -6.80
C VAL A 96 17.47 8.68 -7.57
N ASP A 97 18.67 8.54 -7.00
CA ASP A 97 19.94 8.98 -7.57
C ASP A 97 19.95 10.45 -7.99
N GLY A 98 19.23 11.30 -7.23
CA GLY A 98 19.08 12.72 -7.51
C GLY A 98 18.03 13.07 -8.57
N VAL A 99 17.37 12.08 -9.19
CA VAL A 99 16.29 12.29 -10.16
C VAL A 99 14.94 12.27 -9.46
N ALA A 100 14.22 13.40 -9.50
CA ALA A 100 12.93 13.55 -8.85
C ALA A 100 11.87 12.59 -9.42
N VAL A 101 11.14 11.92 -8.52
CA VAL A 101 10.01 11.07 -8.89
C VAL A 101 8.79 11.95 -9.10
N THR A 102 8.28 11.96 -10.33
CA THR A 102 7.15 12.81 -10.75
C THR A 102 6.03 12.02 -11.42
N ASP A 103 6.31 10.82 -11.93
CA ASP A 103 5.31 9.91 -12.47
C ASP A 103 4.84 8.94 -11.38
N PHE A 104 3.60 9.15 -10.92
CA PHE A 104 2.97 8.32 -9.90
C PHE A 104 2.00 7.27 -10.47
N SER A 105 1.99 7.10 -11.80
CA SER A 105 1.20 6.05 -12.45
C SER A 105 1.73 4.65 -12.08
N PRO A 106 0.89 3.61 -12.13
CA PRO A 106 1.34 2.24 -11.85
C PRO A 106 2.54 1.81 -12.71
N ASP A 107 2.52 2.10 -14.01
CA ASP A 107 3.61 1.75 -14.92
C ASP A 107 4.88 2.55 -14.63
N GLY A 108 4.76 3.85 -14.39
CA GLY A 108 5.89 4.71 -14.04
C GLY A 108 6.59 4.26 -12.77
N LEU A 109 5.83 4.00 -11.71
CA LEU A 109 6.36 3.52 -10.43
C LEU A 109 6.92 2.10 -10.53
N LYS A 110 6.27 1.20 -11.29
CA LYS A 110 6.80 -0.15 -11.52
C LYS A 110 8.16 -0.10 -12.22
N ASN A 111 8.28 0.71 -13.27
CA ASN A 111 9.55 0.89 -13.99
C ASN A 111 10.64 1.52 -13.11
N LEU A 112 10.27 2.43 -12.21
CA LEU A 112 11.19 3.04 -11.24
C LEU A 112 11.68 2.02 -10.21
N LEU A 113 10.79 1.20 -9.66
CA LEU A 113 11.08 0.32 -8.52
C LEU A 113 11.74 -1.01 -8.93
N GLN A 114 11.42 -1.53 -10.11
CA GLN A 114 11.96 -2.79 -10.63
C GLN A 114 13.50 -2.91 -10.57
N PRO A 115 14.30 -1.92 -11.00
CA PRO A 115 15.76 -2.01 -10.93
C PRO A 115 16.29 -1.95 -9.49
N LEU A 116 15.55 -1.36 -8.56
CA LEU A 116 15.99 -1.18 -7.16
C LEU A 116 15.99 -2.53 -6.41
N GLN A 117 15.13 -3.48 -6.80
CA GLN A 117 15.05 -4.81 -6.18
C GLN A 117 15.00 -4.76 -4.65
N LEU A 118 14.17 -3.85 -4.10
CA LEU A 118 14.03 -3.70 -2.67
C LEU A 118 13.30 -4.91 -2.08
N PRO A 119 13.77 -5.47 -0.95
CA PRO A 119 13.04 -6.53 -0.26
C PRO A 119 11.66 -6.03 0.19
N SER A 120 10.61 -6.82 -0.03
CA SER A 120 9.23 -6.45 0.35
C SER A 120 9.10 -6.14 1.84
N GLY A 121 9.89 -6.80 2.70
CA GLY A 121 9.94 -6.50 4.14
C GLY A 121 10.48 -5.10 4.46
N THR A 122 11.44 -4.61 3.68
CA THR A 122 11.97 -3.24 3.81
C THR A 122 10.91 -2.22 3.38
N ILE A 123 10.24 -2.48 2.25
CA ILE A 123 9.13 -1.66 1.75
C ILE A 123 8.04 -1.54 2.81
N ALA A 124 7.57 -2.69 3.33
CA ALA A 124 6.54 -2.74 4.36
C ALA A 124 6.95 -2.01 5.65
N GLY A 125 8.21 -2.19 6.09
CA GLY A 125 8.73 -1.50 7.27
C GLY A 125 8.68 0.02 7.14
N ILE A 126 9.13 0.56 6.00
CA ILE A 126 9.12 2.00 5.73
C ILE A 126 7.69 2.53 5.66
N ILE A 127 6.79 1.84 4.96
CA ILE A 127 5.38 2.21 4.87
C ILE A 127 4.74 2.27 6.27
N GLU A 128 5.01 1.28 7.12
CA GLU A 128 4.49 1.26 8.49
C GLU A 128 5.02 2.41 9.35
N GLU A 129 6.29 2.79 9.21
CA GLU A 129 6.85 3.96 9.89
C GLU A 129 6.18 5.26 9.44
N VAL A 130 6.00 5.46 8.13
CA VAL A 130 5.31 6.63 7.57
C VAL A 130 3.85 6.68 8.04
N LYS A 131 3.15 5.53 8.08
CA LYS A 131 1.79 5.40 8.62
C LYS A 131 1.72 5.71 10.13
N LYS A 132 2.74 5.34 10.91
CA LYS A 132 2.79 5.68 12.34
C LYS A 132 2.99 7.18 12.56
N ASN A 133 3.80 7.82 11.72
CA ASN A 133 3.99 9.28 11.78
C ASN A 133 2.73 10.04 11.41
N PHE A 134 1.89 9.49 10.52
CA PHE A 134 0.54 10.02 10.26
C PHE A 134 -0.32 10.11 11.52
N ARG A 135 -0.37 9.01 12.30
CA ARG A 135 -1.19 8.93 13.52
C ARG A 135 -0.75 9.91 14.61
N ARG A 136 0.57 10.21 14.69
CA ARG A 136 1.12 11.15 15.67
C ARG A 136 0.83 12.61 15.31
N SER A 137 0.84 12.96 14.02
CA SER A 137 0.49 14.30 13.53
C SER A 137 -1.04 14.57 13.58
N GLY A 138 -1.86 13.51 13.50
CA GLY A 138 -3.32 13.58 13.59
C GLY A 138 -3.92 13.95 14.95
N ASN A 139 -3.12 14.09 16.02
CA ASN A 139 -3.61 14.55 17.33
C ASN A 139 -3.88 16.06 17.40
N ALA A 140 -3.80 16.80 16.28
CA ALA A 140 -4.18 18.21 16.25
C ALA A 140 -5.56 18.49 15.62
N ILE A 141 -6.12 17.70 14.68
CA ILE A 141 -7.45 18.03 14.09
C ILE A 141 -8.25 16.78 13.64
N SER A 142 -9.34 16.56 14.37
CA SER A 142 -10.63 15.92 14.06
C SER A 142 -10.77 14.38 13.95
N PRO A 143 -11.64 13.74 14.76
CA PRO A 143 -11.90 12.29 14.81
C PRO A 143 -12.79 11.74 13.67
N VAL A 144 -13.06 12.51 12.62
CA VAL A 144 -13.99 12.12 11.54
C VAL A 144 -13.47 10.95 10.68
N LEU A 145 -12.18 10.64 10.71
CA LEU A 145 -11.60 9.49 10.00
C LEU A 145 -11.41 8.23 10.88
N LEU A 146 -11.78 8.28 12.17
CA LEU A 146 -11.65 7.16 13.10
C LEU A 146 -12.92 6.28 13.19
N GLY A 147 -13.94 6.56 12.36
CA GLY A 147 -15.27 5.96 12.45
C GLY A 147 -15.58 4.83 11.46
N ILE A 148 -14.59 4.11 10.93
CA ILE A 148 -14.83 2.93 10.09
C ILE A 148 -14.00 1.76 10.58
N TYR A 149 -14.22 1.32 11.83
CA TYR A 149 -13.97 -0.05 12.30
C TYR A 149 -14.68 -0.16 13.66
N ASN A 150 -15.95 -0.57 13.63
CA ASN A 150 -16.62 -1.27 14.73
C ASN A 150 -17.00 -2.65 14.20
#